data_AF-A0A812A0Y5-F1
#
_entry.id   AF-A0A812A0Y5-F1
#
_cell.length_a   1.000
_cell.length_b   1.000
_cell.length_c   1.000
_cell.angle_alpha   90.00
_cell.angle_beta   90.00
_cell.angle_gamma   90.00
#
_symmetry.space_group_name_H-M   'P 1'
#
loop_
_entity.id
_entity.type
_entity.pdbx_description
1 polymer ?
#
loop_
_entity_poly.entity_id
_entity_poly.type
_entity_poly.pdbx_seq_one_letter_code
_entity_poly.pdbx_strand_id
1 'polypeptide(L)' 'METKVKDLTVAEFQSLISDTMRATLKDLIEDVSALSSPEYLKSIEEARNDYREGRVKN' A
#
# COMPACT_ATOMS: atom_id res chain seq x y z
N MET A 1 -24.69 -10.51 14.32
CA MET A 1 -24.41 -9.82 15.61
C MET A 1 -23.34 -8.80 15.28
N GLU A 2 -23.65 -7.50 15.36
CA GLU A 2 -22.64 -6.47 15.08
C GLU A 2 -21.62 -6.43 16.22
N THR A 3 -20.35 -6.65 15.90
CA THR A 3 -19.23 -6.49 16.82
C THR A 3 -18.95 -5.01 17.03
N LYS A 4 -19.13 -4.50 18.25
CA LYS A 4 -18.85 -3.10 18.58
C LYS A 4 -17.49 -2.99 19.25
N VAL A 5 -16.75 -1.92 18.96
CA VAL A 5 -15.41 -1.68 19.56
C VAL A 5 -15.47 -1.65 21.09
N LYS A 6 -16.57 -1.15 21.66
CA LYS A 6 -16.79 -1.10 23.12
C LYS A 6 -16.87 -2.47 23.81
N ASP A 7 -17.07 -3.54 23.03
CA ASP A 7 -17.21 -4.90 23.54
C ASP A 7 -15.85 -5.61 23.63
N LEU A 8 -14.76 -4.97 23.17
CA LEU A 8 -13.40 -5.50 23.23
C LEU A 8 -12.79 -5.34 24.62
N THR A 9 -12.07 -6.37 25.06
CA THR A 9 -11.11 -6.24 26.14
C THR A 9 -9.95 -5.33 25.74
N VAL A 10 -9.20 -4.83 26.73
CA VAL A 10 -8.00 -4.02 26.48
C VAL A 10 -6.99 -4.77 25.60
N ALA A 11 -6.82 -6.08 25.81
CA ALA A 11 -5.89 -6.90 25.04
C ALA A 11 -6.33 -7.04 23.57
N GLU A 12 -7.62 -7.29 23.33
CA GLU A 12 -8.16 -7.40 21.97
C GLU A 12 -8.08 -6.05 21.23
N PHE A 13 -8.36 -4.95 21.94
CA PHE A 13 -8.23 -3.62 21.37
C PHE A 13 -6.78 -3.27 21.02
N GLN A 14 -5.82 -3.61 21.88
CA GLN A 14 -4.39 -3.43 21.61
C GLN A 14 -3.94 -4.26 20.40
N SER A 15 -4.41 -5.51 20.27
CA SER A 15 -4.13 -6.35 19.11
C SER A 15 -4.68 -5.72 17.84
N LEU A 16 -5.95 -5.30 17.85
CA LEU A 16 -6.61 -4.68 16.70
C LEU A 16 -5.86 -3.43 16.22
N ILE A 17 -5.46 -2.55 17.14
CA ILE A 17 -4.66 -1.36 16.80
C ILE A 17 -3.31 -1.78 16.24
N SER A 18 -2.62 -2.71 16.89
CA SER A 18 -1.27 -3.13 16.49
C SER A 18 -1.26 -3.73 15.08
N ASP A 19 -2.25 -4.55 14.76
CA ASP A 19 -2.40 -5.18 13.45
C ASP A 19 -2.73 -4.14 12.38
N THR A 20 -3.64 -3.21 12.68
CA THR A 20 -3.98 -2.10 11.77
C THR A 20 -2.76 -1.22 11.49
N MET A 21 -2.04 -0.80 12.54
CA MET A 21 -0.85 0.02 12.38
C MET A 21 0.26 -0.71 11.62
N ARG A 22 0.45 -2.01 11.87
CA ARG A 22 1.43 -2.82 11.14
C ARG A 22 1.13 -2.86 9.65
N ALA A 23 -0.13 -3.05 9.28
CA ALA A 23 -0.54 -3.04 7.88
C ALA A 23 -0.27 -1.67 7.24
N THR A 24 -0.73 -0.58 7.84
CA THR A 24 -0.50 0.77 7.32
C THR A 24 0.99 1.12 7.19
N LEU A 25 1.82 0.73 8.16
CA LEU A 25 3.26 0.98 8.09
C LEU A 25 3.94 0.15 7.01
N LYS A 26 3.48 -1.08 6.77
CA LYS A 26 4.01 -1.92 5.69
C LYS A 26 3.74 -1.27 4.33
N ASP A 27 2.51 -0.81 4.10
CA ASP A 27 2.13 -0.13 2.86
C ASP A 27 2.96 1.15 2.67
N LEU A 28 3.14 1.94 3.74
CA LEU A 28 3.99 3.14 3.68
C LEU A 28 5.44 2.82 3.32
N ILE A 29 6.03 1.75 3.89
CA ILE A 29 7.41 1.35 3.59
C ILE A 29 7.54 0.91 2.14
N GLU A 30 6.54 0.19 1.61
CA GLU A 30 6.50 -0.24 0.22
C GLU A 30 6.47 0.97 -0.72
N ASP A 31 5.59 1.95 -0.45
CA ASP A 31 5.48 3.18 -1.23
C ASP A 31 6.80 3.97 -1.23
N VAL A 32 7.40 4.17 -0.06
CA VAL A 32 8.68 4.88 0.07
C VAL A 32 9.77 4.14 -0.71
N SER A 33 9.80 2.81 -0.61
CA SER A 33 10.79 1.99 -1.32
C SER A 33 10.61 2.11 -2.83
N ALA A 34 9.38 2.01 -3.33
CA ALA A 34 9.05 2.15 -4.74
C ALA A 34 9.41 3.55 -5.27
N LEU A 35 9.06 4.61 -4.54
CA LEU A 35 9.39 6.00 -4.90
C LEU A 35 10.89 6.28 -4.89
N SER A 36 11.65 5.55 -4.09
CA SER A 36 13.11 5.68 -4.04
C SER A 36 13.85 4.80 -5.06
N SER A 37 13.17 3.83 -5.70
CA SER A 37 13.78 2.90 -6.66
C SER A 37 13.91 3.56 -8.04
N PRO A 38 15.14 3.78 -8.53
CA PRO A 38 15.36 4.33 -9.87
C PRO A 38 14.79 3.43 -10.98
N GLU A 39 14.87 2.11 -10.81
CA GLU A 39 14.36 1.13 -11.77
C GLU A 39 12.83 1.18 -11.86
N TYR A 40 12.15 1.30 -10.71
CA TYR A 40 10.70 1.44 -10.67
C TYR A 40 10.25 2.72 -11.36
N LEU A 41 10.89 3.85 -11.03
CA LEU A 41 10.60 5.15 -11.68
C LEU A 41 10.84 5.10 -13.19
N LYS A 42 11.93 4.47 -13.62
CA LYS A 42 12.25 4.27 -15.05
C LYS A 42 11.17 3.44 -15.75
N SER A 43 10.70 2.36 -15.12
CA SER A 43 9.63 1.53 -15.69
C SER A 43 8.33 2.30 -15.92
N ILE A 44 7.99 3.24 -15.02
CA ILE A 44 6.82 4.12 -15.16
C ILE A 44 7.03 5.10 -16.32
N GLU A 45 8.22 5.67 -16.45
CA GLU A 45 8.55 6.56 -17.57
C GLU A 45 8.43 5.83 -18.91
N GLU A 46 9.00 4.64 -19.02
CA GLU A 46 8.93 3.79 -20.21
C GLU A 46 7.47 3.46 -20.56
N ALA A 47 6.67 3.01 -19.59
CA ALA A 47 5.25 2.72 -19.81
C ALA A 47 4.44 3.95 -20.27
N ARG A 48 4.74 5.14 -19.73
CA ARG A 48 4.12 6.40 -20.16
C ARG A 48 4.50 6.77 -21.58
N ASN A 49 5.75 6.54 -21.97
CA ASN A 49 6.21 6.79 -23.33
C ASN A 49 5.58 5.80 -24.31
N ASP A 50 5.51 4.52 -23.97
CA ASP A 50 4.82 3.50 -24.77
C ASP A 50 3.35 3.85 -25.01
N TYR A 51 2.63 4.31 -23.98
CA TYR A 51 1.26 4.80 -24.14
C TYR A 51 1.16 5.99 -25.10
N ARG A 52 2.03 6.99 -24.95
CA ARG A 52 2.06 8.19 -25.82
C ARG A 52 2.39 7.83 -27.27
N GLU A 53 3.25 6.85 -27.49
CA GLU A 53 3.65 6.36 -28.80
C GLU A 53 2.66 5.34 -29.39
N GLY A 54 1.57 5.03 -28.69
CA GLY A 54 0.56 4.07 -29.14
C GLY A 54 1.04 2.62 -29.11
N ARG A 55 2.12 2.31 -28.40
CA ARG A 55 2.66 0.95 -28.19
C ARG A 55 1.92 0.19 -27.09
N VAL A 56 0.59 0.25 -27.09
CA VAL A 56 -0.27 -0.47 -26.15
C VAL A 56 -1.06 -1.55 -26.87
N LYS A 57 -1.24 -2.71 -26.24
CA LYS A 57 -2.10 -3.76 -26.79
C LYS A 57 -3.56 -3.32 -26.63
N ASN A 58 -4.33 -3.42 -27.73
CA ASN A 58 -5.78 -3.29 -27.74
C ASN A 58 -6.45 -4.46 -27.03
#